data_AF-A0A7S0PRH9-F1
#
_entry.id   AF-A0A7S0PRH9-F1
#
_cell.length_a   1.000
_cell.length_b   1.000
_cell.length_c   1.000
_cell.angle_alpha   90.00
_cell.angle_beta   90.00
_cell.angle_gamma   90.00
#
_symmetry.space_group_name_H-M   'P 1'
#
loop_
_entity.id
_entity.type
_entity.pdbx_description
1 polymer ?
#
loop_
_entity_poly.entity_id
_entity_poly.type
_entity_poly.pdbx_seq_one_letter_code
_entity_poly.pdbx_strand_id
1 'polypeptide(L)'
;GMMDCKKALGECGGDVEEAVVWLRKKGMASADKKASRIAAEGAVAQYIHAGARLGVLVEVNCETDFVARGDKFKELVADIAMQVAACPDVEYVSPEDADPAMIAAEKEVQMKMEDMLSKPENIREKIVQGRLDKMVNEKALLKQDYIKDTSKSVEELIKEATAEIGEKISIRRFVKYNLGEGMEKRNEDFAAEVEAQTKALQQKAEEKKEEAPKEEEKKEEAAKPTVAISAKDVKVLRDKSGAGMMDCKKALGECGGDVEEAVVWL
;
A
#
# COMPACT_ATOMS: atom_id res chain seq x y z
N GLY A 1 -0.88 28.77 -27.43
CA GLY A 1 -0.02 29.01 -28.63
C GLY A 1 0.29 30.48 -28.81
N MET A 2 1.10 30.87 -29.80
CA MET A 2 1.59 32.26 -29.98
C MET A 2 0.49 33.33 -30.02
N MET A 3 -0.62 33.04 -30.73
CA MET A 3 -1.77 33.95 -30.77
C MET A 3 -2.48 34.09 -29.43
N ASP A 4 -2.47 33.05 -28.59
CA ASP A 4 -3.00 33.13 -27.24
C ASP A 4 -2.11 34.02 -26.37
N CYS A 5 -0.78 33.93 -26.49
CA CYS A 5 0.16 34.79 -25.77
C CYS A 5 -0.02 36.26 -26.18
N LYS A 6 -0.14 36.53 -27.49
CA LYS A 6 -0.42 37.88 -27.99
C LYS A 6 -1.75 38.42 -27.46
N LYS A 7 -2.79 37.59 -27.43
CA LYS A 7 -4.10 37.97 -26.89
C LYS A 7 -4.03 38.23 -25.39
N ALA A 8 -3.38 37.35 -24.63
CA ALA A 8 -3.22 37.49 -23.19
C ALA A 8 -2.51 38.79 -22.82
N LEU A 9 -1.38 39.09 -23.47
CA LEU A 9 -0.67 40.35 -23.27
C LEU A 9 -1.52 41.57 -23.66
N GLY A 10 -2.36 41.47 -24.69
CA GLY A 10 -3.27 42.55 -25.06
C GLY A 10 -4.36 42.81 -24.01
N GLU A 11 -4.97 41.76 -23.47
CA GLU A 11 -6.02 41.84 -22.44
C GLU A 11 -5.47 42.28 -21.07
N CYS A 12 -4.20 41.95 -20.78
CA CYS A 12 -3.51 42.28 -19.54
C CYS A 12 -2.62 43.53 -19.65
N GLY A 13 -2.79 44.36 -20.70
CA GLY A 13 -2.05 45.62 -20.83
C GLY A 13 -0.53 45.48 -20.92
N GLY A 14 -0.03 44.32 -21.36
CA GLY A 14 1.40 44.00 -21.42
C GLY A 14 1.99 43.42 -20.13
N ASP A 15 1.20 43.28 -19.06
CA ASP A 15 1.65 42.63 -17.83
C ASP A 15 1.82 41.13 -18.07
N VAL A 16 3.05 40.65 -17.88
CA VAL A 16 3.42 39.25 -18.14
C VAL A 16 2.86 38.32 -17.06
N GLU A 17 2.84 38.74 -15.79
CA GLU A 17 2.35 37.90 -14.70
C GLU A 17 0.84 37.71 -14.80
N GLU A 18 0.10 38.79 -15.06
CA GLU A 18 -1.34 38.71 -15.30
C GLU A 18 -1.65 37.91 -16.58
N ALA A 19 -0.87 38.08 -17.64
CA ALA A 19 -1.04 37.31 -18.88
C ALA A 19 -0.82 35.80 -18.66
N VAL A 20 0.11 35.41 -17.80
CA VAL A 20 0.32 34.00 -17.41
C VAL A 20 -0.91 33.45 -16.68
N VAL A 21 -1.46 34.19 -15.71
CA VAL A 21 -2.67 33.79 -14.99
C VAL A 21 -3.87 33.68 -15.95
N TRP A 22 -3.99 34.64 -16.87
CA TRP A 22 -5.02 34.63 -17.91
C TRP A 22 -4.91 33.41 -18.83
N LEU A 23 -3.69 33.08 -19.28
CA LEU A 23 -3.42 31.91 -20.10
C LEU A 23 -3.73 30.61 -19.37
N ARG A 24 -3.41 30.51 -18.07
CA ARG A 24 -3.75 29.33 -17.24
C ARG A 24 -5.27 29.13 -17.19
N LYS A 25 -6.02 30.19 -16.89
CA LYS A 25 -7.50 30.15 -16.85
C LYS A 25 -8.10 29.76 -18.20
N LYS A 26 -7.63 30.36 -19.29
CA LYS A 26 -8.09 30.02 -20.64
C LYS A 26 -7.70 28.59 -21.03
N GLY A 27 -6.50 28.16 -20.64
CA GLY A 27 -5.99 26.81 -20.84
C GLY A 27 -6.90 25.77 -20.20
N MET A 28 -7.27 25.97 -18.93
CA MET A 28 -8.22 25.10 -18.22
C MET A 28 -9.56 24.99 -18.94
N ALA A 29 -10.16 26.12 -19.37
CA ALA A 29 -11.40 26.09 -20.14
C ALA A 29 -11.25 25.39 -21.52
N SER A 30 -10.05 25.38 -22.09
CA SER A 30 -9.77 24.63 -23.32
C SER A 30 -9.62 23.13 -23.08
N ALA A 31 -9.18 22.72 -21.88
CA ALA A 31 -9.04 21.31 -21.51
C ALA A 31 -10.40 20.62 -21.44
N ASP A 32 -11.42 21.29 -20.89
CA ASP A 32 -12.79 20.75 -20.85
C ASP A 32 -13.34 20.45 -22.25
N LYS A 33 -13.00 21.28 -23.24
CA LYS A 33 -13.40 21.08 -24.64
C LYS A 33 -12.73 19.88 -25.31
N LYS A 34 -11.62 19.39 -24.73
CA LYS A 34 -10.89 18.22 -25.21
C LYS A 34 -11.35 16.93 -24.52
N ALA A 35 -12.12 17.00 -23.43
CA ALA A 35 -12.51 15.85 -22.63
C ALA A 35 -13.26 14.76 -23.43
N SER A 36 -13.99 15.12 -24.50
CA SER A 36 -14.71 14.17 -25.37
C SER A 36 -13.83 13.47 -26.40
N ARG A 37 -12.57 13.89 -26.57
CA ARG A 37 -11.66 13.27 -27.54
C ARG A 37 -11.28 11.86 -27.12
N ILE A 38 -10.85 11.06 -28.09
CA ILE A 38 -10.34 9.71 -27.83
C ILE A 38 -8.84 9.81 -27.52
N ALA A 39 -8.46 9.35 -26.33
CA ALA A 39 -7.06 9.23 -25.92
C ALA A 39 -6.75 7.73 -25.79
N ALA A 40 -6.22 7.13 -26.85
CA ALA A 40 -5.94 5.70 -26.93
C ALA A 40 -4.44 5.36 -26.86
N GLU A 41 -3.58 6.36 -27.02
CA GLU A 41 -2.14 6.25 -26.78
C GLU A 41 -1.83 6.61 -25.32
N GLY A 42 -0.59 6.48 -24.88
CA GLY A 42 -0.20 6.85 -23.53
C GLY A 42 0.95 6.03 -22.97
N ALA A 43 1.01 5.93 -21.64
CA ALA A 43 2.01 5.16 -20.94
C ALA A 43 1.42 4.48 -19.70
N VAL A 44 2.01 3.33 -19.37
CA VAL A 44 1.84 2.68 -18.07
C VAL A 44 3.10 2.95 -17.26
N ALA A 45 2.95 3.46 -16.05
CA ALA A 45 4.05 3.63 -15.10
C ALA A 45 3.86 2.73 -13.89
N GLN A 46 4.99 2.39 -13.27
CA GLN A 46 5.03 1.71 -11.99
C GLN A 46 5.66 2.62 -10.94
N TYR A 47 5.19 2.51 -9.71
CA TYR A 47 5.86 3.09 -8.54
C TYR A 47 5.93 2.05 -7.43
N ILE A 48 7.13 1.78 -6.95
CA ILE A 48 7.37 0.91 -5.80
C ILE A 48 7.85 1.80 -4.66
N HIS A 49 7.07 1.88 -3.59
CA HIS A 49 7.43 2.70 -2.45
C HIS A 49 8.64 2.11 -1.70
N ALA A 50 9.34 2.95 -0.94
CA ALA A 50 10.49 2.54 -0.15
C ALA A 50 10.16 1.33 0.74
N GLY A 51 11.04 0.33 0.73
CA GLY A 51 10.84 -0.93 1.44
C GLY A 51 10.03 -2.00 0.70
N ALA A 52 9.59 -1.74 -0.54
CA ALA A 52 8.91 -2.71 -1.42
C ALA A 52 7.66 -3.36 -0.81
N ARG A 53 6.97 -2.64 0.09
CA ARG A 53 5.74 -3.09 0.74
C ARG A 53 4.47 -2.56 0.07
N LEU A 54 4.61 -1.58 -0.80
CA LEU A 54 3.54 -0.93 -1.54
C LEU A 54 3.99 -0.74 -2.97
N GLY A 55 3.19 -1.22 -3.92
CA GLY A 55 3.42 -1.08 -5.35
C GLY A 55 2.19 -0.56 -6.07
N VAL A 56 2.39 0.27 -7.09
CA VAL A 56 1.33 0.85 -7.91
C VAL A 56 1.66 0.65 -9.38
N LEU A 57 0.65 0.32 -10.17
CA LEU A 57 0.65 0.45 -11.63
C LEU A 57 -0.45 1.42 -12.03
N VAL A 58 -0.15 2.37 -12.90
CA VAL A 58 -1.12 3.34 -13.42
C VAL A 58 -1.03 3.44 -14.93
N GLU A 59 -2.19 3.54 -15.59
CA GLU A 59 -2.31 3.80 -17.02
C GLU A 59 -2.84 5.23 -17.22
N VAL A 60 -2.07 6.04 -17.95
CA VAL A 60 -2.45 7.41 -18.32
C VAL A 60 -2.40 7.53 -19.83
N ASN A 61 -3.49 8.01 -20.41
CA ASN A 61 -3.65 8.14 -21.85
C ASN A 61 -3.44 9.58 -22.36
N CYS A 62 -2.99 9.67 -23.61
CA CYS A 62 -2.98 10.86 -24.45
C CYS A 62 -3.51 10.53 -25.86
N GLU A 63 -3.59 11.53 -26.75
CA GLU A 63 -4.12 11.32 -28.10
C GLU A 63 -3.08 10.67 -29.03
N THR A 64 -1.79 11.02 -28.89
CA THR A 64 -0.74 10.57 -29.81
C THR A 64 0.46 9.90 -29.11
N ASP A 65 1.17 9.04 -29.85
CA ASP A 65 2.39 8.35 -29.38
C ASP A 65 3.59 9.32 -29.23
N PHE A 66 3.60 10.41 -29.98
CA PHE A 66 4.59 11.49 -29.85
C PHE A 66 4.54 12.12 -28.46
N VAL A 67 3.34 12.45 -27.95
CA VAL A 67 3.16 12.98 -26.59
C VAL A 67 3.54 11.92 -25.56
N ALA A 68 3.12 10.66 -25.74
CA ALA A 68 3.43 9.58 -24.82
C ALA A 68 4.95 9.39 -24.57
N ARG A 69 5.78 9.67 -25.59
CA ARG A 69 7.25 9.57 -25.49
C ARG A 69 7.93 10.82 -24.94
N GLY A 70 7.22 11.93 -24.79
CA GLY A 70 7.76 13.20 -24.31
C GLY A 70 8.04 13.21 -22.80
N ASP A 71 9.06 13.96 -22.38
CA ASP A 71 9.50 13.97 -20.98
C ASP A 71 8.45 14.53 -20.03
N LYS A 72 7.73 15.58 -20.44
CA LYS A 72 6.64 16.17 -19.64
C LYS A 72 5.52 15.17 -19.35
N PHE A 73 5.15 14.36 -20.34
CA PHE A 73 4.11 13.35 -20.16
C PHE A 73 4.62 12.23 -19.26
N LYS A 74 5.85 11.74 -19.48
CA LYS A 74 6.48 10.72 -18.62
C LYS A 74 6.58 11.14 -17.16
N GLU A 75 6.98 12.39 -16.91
CA GLU A 75 7.02 12.96 -15.56
C GLU A 75 5.63 12.98 -14.92
N LEU A 76 4.61 13.43 -15.66
CA LEU A 76 3.23 13.41 -15.19
C LEU A 76 2.76 11.99 -14.83
N VAL A 77 3.03 10.99 -15.68
CA VAL A 77 2.61 9.60 -15.39
C VAL A 77 3.33 9.05 -14.15
N ALA A 78 4.61 9.34 -13.97
CA ALA A 78 5.36 8.96 -12.78
C ALA A 78 4.83 9.64 -11.51
N ASP A 79 4.49 10.92 -11.60
CA ASP A 79 3.92 11.69 -10.50
C ASP A 79 2.54 11.17 -10.09
N ILE A 80 1.70 10.78 -11.05
CA ILE A 80 0.41 10.15 -10.78
C ILE A 80 0.60 8.79 -10.10
N ALA A 81 1.59 7.99 -10.51
CA ALA A 81 1.88 6.71 -9.86
C ALA A 81 2.26 6.90 -8.38
N MET A 82 3.07 7.93 -8.09
CA MET A 82 3.44 8.31 -6.73
C MET A 82 2.25 8.88 -5.94
N GLN A 83 1.40 9.69 -6.58
CA GLN A 83 0.15 10.21 -5.99
C GLN A 83 -0.74 9.07 -5.50
N VAL A 84 -0.99 8.07 -6.35
CA VAL A 84 -1.82 6.91 -5.98
C VAL A 84 -1.22 6.14 -4.80
N ALA A 85 0.12 6.01 -4.74
CA ALA A 85 0.79 5.37 -3.61
C ALA A 85 0.65 6.18 -2.31
N ALA A 86 0.63 7.52 -2.41
CA ALA A 86 0.49 8.41 -1.26
C ALA A 86 -0.96 8.53 -0.75
N CYS A 87 -1.95 8.06 -1.52
CA CYS A 87 -3.37 8.08 -1.16
C CYS A 87 -3.87 6.67 -0.78
N PRO A 88 -3.82 6.28 0.51
CA PRO A 88 -4.18 4.93 0.95
C PRO A 88 -5.66 4.61 0.75
N ASP A 89 -6.55 5.59 0.86
CA ASP A 89 -8.00 5.40 0.78
C ASP A 89 -8.55 5.48 -0.65
N VAL A 90 -7.72 5.88 -1.62
CA VAL A 90 -8.13 5.94 -3.02
C VAL A 90 -8.32 4.53 -3.59
N GLU A 91 -9.50 4.31 -4.18
CA GLU A 91 -9.95 3.03 -4.74
C GLU A 91 -10.24 3.12 -6.24
N TYR A 92 -10.63 4.30 -6.75
CA TYR A 92 -11.01 4.52 -8.15
C TYR A 92 -10.57 5.89 -8.67
N VAL A 93 -10.66 6.11 -10.00
CA VAL A 93 -10.13 7.32 -10.64
C VAL A 93 -11.06 8.51 -10.36
N SER A 94 -12.34 8.39 -10.66
CA SER A 94 -13.32 9.46 -10.47
C SER A 94 -14.56 9.02 -9.68
N PRO A 95 -15.34 9.94 -9.11
CA PRO A 95 -16.56 9.61 -8.37
C PRO A 95 -17.55 8.72 -9.14
N GLU A 96 -17.57 8.84 -10.47
CA GLU A 96 -18.45 8.08 -11.36
C GLU A 96 -18.03 6.61 -11.51
N ASP A 97 -16.80 6.27 -11.16
CA ASP A 97 -16.28 4.90 -11.17
C ASP A 97 -16.64 4.11 -9.89
N ALA A 98 -17.26 4.76 -8.91
CA ALA A 98 -17.66 4.13 -7.65
C ALA A 98 -18.76 3.06 -7.87
N ASP A 99 -18.62 1.92 -7.19
CA ASP A 99 -19.58 0.81 -7.32
C ASP A 99 -20.99 1.24 -6.85
N PRO A 100 -22.01 1.22 -7.75
CA PRO A 100 -23.38 1.58 -7.40
C PRO A 100 -23.97 0.71 -6.28
N ALA A 101 -23.55 -0.56 -6.17
CA ALA A 101 -24.03 -1.47 -5.12
C ALA A 101 -23.49 -1.05 -3.74
N MET A 102 -22.21 -0.66 -3.68
CA MET A 102 -21.60 -0.13 -2.45
C MET A 102 -22.27 1.17 -2.02
N ILE A 103 -22.51 2.10 -2.95
CA ILE A 103 -23.21 3.37 -2.67
C ILE A 103 -24.63 3.11 -2.14
N ALA A 104 -25.37 2.18 -2.76
CA ALA A 104 -26.72 1.84 -2.32
C ALA A 104 -26.74 1.21 -0.92
N ALA A 105 -25.81 0.28 -0.65
CA ALA A 105 -25.66 -0.34 0.66
C ALA A 105 -25.32 0.68 1.75
N GLU A 106 -24.34 1.56 1.49
CA GLU A 106 -23.96 2.62 2.43
C GLU A 106 -25.10 3.61 2.65
N LYS A 107 -25.85 3.98 1.59
CA LYS A 107 -27.03 4.84 1.70
C LYS A 107 -28.07 4.25 2.66
N GLU A 108 -28.31 2.94 2.57
CA GLU A 108 -29.24 2.24 3.44
C GLU A 108 -28.77 2.25 4.91
N VAL A 109 -27.48 2.00 5.15
CA VAL A 109 -26.88 2.06 6.48
C VAL A 109 -27.00 3.46 7.08
N GLN A 110 -26.62 4.49 6.33
CA GLN A 110 -26.70 5.89 6.76
C GLN A 110 -28.14 6.30 7.09
N MET A 111 -29.12 5.88 6.29
CA MET A 111 -30.54 6.18 6.53
C MET A 111 -31.09 5.56 7.83
N LYS A 112 -30.48 4.47 8.31
CA LYS A 112 -30.86 3.75 9.54
C LYS A 112 -30.11 4.22 10.79
N MET A 113 -29.12 5.11 10.66
CA MET A 113 -28.38 5.63 11.81
C MET A 113 -29.29 6.43 12.76
N GLU A 114 -29.05 6.30 14.07
CA GLU A 114 -29.90 6.93 15.11
C GLU A 114 -29.95 8.46 15.00
N ASP A 115 -28.86 9.08 14.57
CA ASP A 115 -28.76 10.52 14.34
C ASP A 115 -29.59 11.00 13.14
N MET A 116 -29.96 10.10 12.22
CA MET A 116 -30.82 10.36 11.07
C MET A 116 -32.31 10.21 11.39
N LEU A 117 -32.67 9.33 12.34
CA LEU A 117 -34.06 9.06 12.72
C LEU A 117 -34.75 10.26 13.34
N SER A 118 -34.00 11.13 14.02
CA SER A 118 -34.50 12.36 14.64
C SER A 118 -34.77 13.51 13.65
N LYS A 119 -34.39 13.36 12.38
CA LYS A 119 -34.48 14.42 11.37
C LYS A 119 -35.65 14.21 10.41
N PRO A 120 -36.30 15.30 9.93
CA PRO A 120 -37.29 15.23 8.86
C PRO A 120 -36.76 14.53 7.61
N GLU A 121 -37.60 13.78 6.91
CA GLU A 121 -37.23 12.90 5.79
C GLU A 121 -36.51 13.63 4.65
N ASN A 122 -36.98 14.82 4.30
CA ASN A 122 -36.38 15.70 3.29
C ASN A 122 -34.99 16.25 3.67
N ILE A 123 -34.70 16.41 4.96
CA ILE A 123 -33.41 16.86 5.48
C ILE A 123 -32.46 15.68 5.61
N ARG A 124 -32.99 14.52 6.01
CA ARG A 124 -32.26 13.26 6.12
C ARG A 124 -31.64 12.86 4.79
N GLU A 125 -32.42 12.85 3.72
CA GLU A 125 -31.93 12.47 2.40
C GLU A 125 -30.78 13.37 1.92
N LYS A 126 -30.88 14.69 2.13
CA LYS A 126 -29.81 15.63 1.77
C LYS A 126 -28.54 15.43 2.60
N ILE A 127 -28.68 15.13 3.89
CA ILE A 127 -27.53 14.88 4.77
C ILE A 127 -26.85 13.58 4.38
N VAL A 128 -27.62 12.52 4.15
CA VAL A 128 -27.09 11.23 3.70
C VAL A 128 -26.40 11.39 2.35
N GLN A 129 -26.99 12.11 1.40
CA GLN A 129 -26.35 12.39 0.11
C GLN A 129 -25.01 13.12 0.28
N GLY A 130 -24.95 14.17 1.12
CA GLY A 130 -23.69 14.86 1.37
C GLY A 130 -22.61 13.98 2.02
N ARG A 131 -23.01 13.03 2.89
CA ARG A 131 -22.09 12.03 3.46
C ARG A 131 -21.59 11.04 2.41
N LEU A 132 -22.47 10.57 1.54
CA LEU A 132 -22.12 9.68 0.43
C LEU A 132 -21.18 10.38 -0.55
N ASP A 133 -21.50 11.62 -0.95
CA ASP A 133 -20.65 12.42 -1.84
C ASP A 133 -19.26 12.61 -1.23
N LYS A 134 -19.20 12.90 0.08
CA LYS A 134 -17.92 13.00 0.79
C LYS A 134 -17.13 11.70 0.74
N MET A 135 -17.76 10.58 1.11
CA MET A 135 -17.12 9.26 1.07
C MET A 135 -16.63 8.90 -0.34
N VAL A 136 -17.45 9.16 -1.36
CA VAL A 136 -17.11 8.85 -2.74
C VAL A 136 -15.94 9.72 -3.22
N ASN A 137 -15.96 11.01 -2.90
CA ASN A 137 -14.88 11.92 -3.26
C ASN A 137 -13.57 11.59 -2.53
N GLU A 138 -13.63 11.19 -1.25
CA GLU A 138 -12.45 10.77 -0.49
C GLU A 138 -11.74 9.55 -1.10
N LYS A 139 -12.49 8.66 -1.77
CA LYS A 139 -11.94 7.49 -2.46
C LYS A 139 -11.60 7.71 -3.94
N ALA A 140 -11.94 8.86 -4.50
CA ALA A 140 -11.67 9.22 -5.89
C ALA A 140 -10.32 9.92 -6.04
N LEU A 141 -9.45 9.40 -6.91
CA LEU A 141 -8.12 9.97 -7.18
C LEU A 141 -8.19 11.43 -7.65
N LEU A 142 -9.08 11.74 -8.60
CA LEU A 142 -9.18 13.08 -9.19
C LEU A 142 -9.56 14.16 -8.16
N LYS A 143 -10.22 13.77 -7.06
CA LYS A 143 -10.65 14.69 -6.01
C LYS A 143 -9.61 14.89 -4.90
N GLN A 144 -8.52 14.13 -4.92
CA GLN A 144 -7.44 14.30 -3.95
C GLN A 144 -6.62 15.55 -4.24
N ASP A 145 -6.07 16.14 -3.19
CA ASP A 145 -5.05 17.17 -3.29
C ASP A 145 -3.76 16.58 -3.88
N TYR A 146 -3.10 17.34 -4.75
CA TYR A 146 -1.87 16.89 -5.38
C TYR A 146 -0.69 16.96 -4.40
N ILE A 147 0.02 15.84 -4.20
CA ILE A 147 1.04 15.73 -3.15
C ILE A 147 2.23 16.68 -3.31
N LYS A 148 2.55 17.11 -4.54
CA LYS A 148 3.64 18.08 -4.75
C LYS A 148 3.16 19.53 -4.67
N ASP A 149 1.85 19.78 -4.72
CA ASP A 149 1.24 21.10 -4.64
C ASP A 149 -0.21 20.97 -4.15
N THR A 150 -0.39 21.04 -2.82
CA THR A 150 -1.70 20.87 -2.17
C THR A 150 -2.64 22.05 -2.38
N SER A 151 -2.25 23.07 -3.16
CA SER A 151 -3.15 24.16 -3.56
C SER A 151 -4.12 23.77 -4.67
N LYS A 152 -3.90 22.60 -5.29
CA LYS A 152 -4.71 22.08 -6.38
C LYS A 152 -4.99 20.58 -6.23
N SER A 153 -6.08 20.16 -6.84
CA SER A 153 -6.45 18.75 -6.97
C SER A 153 -5.70 18.05 -8.11
N VAL A 154 -5.74 16.71 -8.11
CA VAL A 154 -5.27 15.90 -9.23
C VAL A 154 -6.06 16.21 -10.52
N GLU A 155 -7.37 16.48 -10.42
CA GLU A 155 -8.18 16.90 -11.57
C GLU A 155 -7.64 18.18 -12.22
N GLU A 156 -7.29 19.18 -11.40
CA GLU A 156 -6.71 20.43 -11.87
C GLU A 156 -5.31 20.24 -12.47
N LEU A 157 -4.49 19.38 -11.88
CA LEU A 157 -3.20 18.98 -12.46
C LEU A 157 -3.37 18.40 -13.88
N ILE A 158 -4.34 17.49 -14.08
CA ILE A 158 -4.62 16.90 -15.40
C ILE A 158 -5.13 17.95 -16.39
N LYS A 159 -5.98 18.88 -15.95
CA LYS A 159 -6.47 20.00 -16.77
C LYS A 159 -5.34 20.93 -17.20
N GLU A 160 -4.42 21.23 -16.29
CA GLU A 160 -3.21 22.02 -16.59
C GLU A 160 -2.31 21.31 -17.59
N ALA A 161 -2.02 20.03 -17.38
CA ALA A 161 -1.24 19.25 -18.31
C ALA A 161 -1.89 19.17 -19.71
N THR A 162 -3.22 18.98 -19.77
CA THR A 162 -4.00 18.98 -21.01
C THR A 162 -3.94 20.32 -21.75
N ALA A 163 -3.90 21.42 -21.00
CA ALA A 163 -3.77 22.76 -21.55
C ALA A 163 -2.38 23.01 -22.11
N GLU A 164 -1.34 22.60 -21.37
CA GLU A 164 0.05 22.79 -21.73
C GLU A 164 0.48 21.90 -22.92
N ILE A 165 0.13 20.61 -22.87
CA ILE A 165 0.48 19.63 -23.91
C ILE A 165 -0.39 19.81 -25.15
N GLY A 166 -1.64 20.23 -24.98
CA GLY A 166 -2.55 20.51 -26.09
C GLY A 166 -3.41 19.32 -26.52
N GLU A 167 -3.20 18.14 -25.95
CA GLU A 167 -3.99 16.92 -26.15
C GLU A 167 -4.81 16.59 -24.90
N LYS A 168 -5.90 15.85 -25.06
CA LYS A 168 -6.62 15.23 -23.94
C LYS A 168 -5.67 14.30 -23.18
N ILE A 169 -5.58 14.51 -21.87
CA ILE A 169 -4.91 13.59 -20.96
C ILE A 169 -5.97 13.04 -20.00
N SER A 170 -5.93 11.73 -19.76
CA SER A 170 -6.82 11.08 -18.80
C SER A 170 -6.14 9.92 -18.10
N ILE A 171 -6.36 9.81 -16.79
CA ILE A 171 -6.01 8.62 -16.02
C ILE A 171 -7.07 7.57 -16.32
N ARG A 172 -6.67 6.39 -16.80
CA ARG A 172 -7.62 5.35 -17.23
C ARG A 172 -7.95 4.37 -16.13
N ARG A 173 -6.92 3.94 -15.39
CA ARG A 173 -7.01 3.01 -14.28
C ARG A 173 -5.70 2.99 -13.51
N PHE A 174 -5.77 2.49 -12.29
CA PHE A 174 -4.61 2.10 -11.53
C PHE A 174 -4.92 0.81 -10.76
N VAL A 175 -3.88 0.17 -10.27
CA VAL A 175 -3.97 -0.88 -9.26
C VAL A 175 -2.90 -0.63 -8.21
N LYS A 176 -3.26 -0.89 -6.96
CA LYS A 176 -2.41 -0.74 -5.79
C LYS A 176 -2.26 -2.12 -5.14
N TYR A 177 -1.04 -2.43 -4.72
CA TYR A 177 -0.71 -3.67 -4.04
C TYR A 177 -0.09 -3.32 -2.68
N ASN A 178 -0.72 -3.76 -1.59
CA ASN A 178 -0.12 -3.71 -0.27
C ASN A 178 0.37 -5.10 0.14
N LEU A 179 1.61 -5.19 0.63
CA LEU A 179 2.20 -6.45 1.09
C LEU A 179 1.45 -6.98 2.32
N GLY A 180 0.83 -8.15 2.16
CA GLY A 180 0.08 -8.82 3.23
C GLY A 180 -1.35 -8.32 3.39
N GLU A 181 -1.88 -7.57 2.42
CA GLU A 181 -3.30 -7.21 2.38
C GLU A 181 -4.18 -8.47 2.41
N GLY A 182 -5.18 -8.47 3.30
CA GLY A 182 -6.09 -9.61 3.46
C GLY A 182 -5.48 -10.85 4.14
N MET A 183 -4.25 -10.78 4.67
CA MET A 183 -3.63 -11.90 5.39
C MET A 183 -3.62 -11.66 6.91
N GLU A 184 -4.07 -12.64 7.67
CA GLU A 184 -3.86 -12.67 9.12
C GLU A 184 -2.38 -12.95 9.41
N LYS A 185 -1.70 -11.98 10.03
CA LYS A 185 -0.37 -12.23 10.57
C LYS A 185 -0.51 -13.16 11.76
N ARG A 186 0.10 -14.34 11.67
CA ARG A 186 0.32 -15.20 12.84
C ARG A 186 1.10 -14.40 13.87
N ASN A 187 0.42 -14.04 14.97
CA ASN A 187 1.04 -13.41 16.12
C ASN A 187 1.49 -14.55 17.05
N GLU A 188 2.63 -15.14 16.73
CA GLU A 188 3.28 -16.11 17.61
C GLU A 188 3.97 -15.30 18.71
N ASP A 189 3.34 -15.23 19.89
CA ASP A 189 3.96 -14.70 21.10
C ASP A 189 5.04 -15.69 21.55
N PHE A 190 6.21 -15.54 20.93
CA PHE A 190 7.38 -16.37 21.17
C PHE A 190 7.75 -16.41 22.66
N ALA A 191 7.46 -15.36 23.42
CA ALA A 191 7.69 -15.35 24.86
C ALA A 191 6.74 -16.32 25.57
N ALA A 192 5.45 -16.28 25.24
CA ALA A 192 4.46 -17.23 25.77
C ALA A 192 4.75 -18.68 25.37
N GLU A 193 5.22 -18.91 24.14
CA GLU A 193 5.60 -20.26 23.67
C GLU A 193 6.83 -20.81 24.41
N VAL A 194 7.85 -19.97 24.60
CA VAL A 194 9.06 -20.33 25.37
C VAL A 194 8.72 -20.57 26.84
N GLU A 195 7.87 -19.75 27.45
CA GLU A 195 7.41 -19.95 28.83
C GLU A 195 6.62 -21.25 29.01
N ALA A 196 5.72 -21.56 28.08
CA ALA A 196 4.92 -22.79 28.10
C ALA A 196 5.81 -24.04 27.98
N GLN A 197 6.78 -24.03 27.07
CA GLN A 197 7.72 -25.14 26.92
C GLN A 197 8.63 -25.30 28.15
N THR A 198 9.05 -24.19 28.78
CA THR A 198 9.88 -24.23 29.99
C THR A 198 9.11 -24.81 31.17
N LYS A 199 7.84 -24.43 31.35
CA LYS A 199 6.96 -24.99 32.39
C LYS A 199 6.65 -26.47 32.16
N ALA A 200 6.39 -26.88 30.92
CA ALA A 200 6.14 -28.28 30.58
C ALA A 200 7.37 -29.18 30.83
N LEU A 201 8.58 -28.65 30.62
CA LEU A 201 9.83 -29.36 30.93
C LEU A 201 10.08 -29.46 32.44
N GLN A 202 9.72 -28.44 33.21
CA GLN A 202 9.81 -28.47 34.67
C GLN A 202 8.83 -29.47 35.29
N GLN A 203 7.57 -29.48 34.83
CA GLN A 203 6.56 -30.45 35.30
C GLN A 203 6.95 -31.90 35.00
N LYS A 204 7.46 -32.17 33.79
CA LYS A 204 7.97 -33.51 33.45
C LYS A 204 9.20 -33.93 34.26
N ALA A 205 9.99 -32.97 34.76
CA ALA A 205 11.13 -33.24 35.62
C ALA A 205 10.71 -33.51 37.09
N GLU A 206 9.58 -32.95 37.51
CA GLU A 206 8.98 -33.20 38.83
C GLU A 206 8.24 -34.54 38.86
N GLU A 207 7.46 -34.88 37.83
CA GLU A 207 6.78 -36.17 37.70
C GLU A 207 7.79 -37.35 37.68
N LYS A 208 8.92 -37.19 36.99
CA LYS A 208 10.01 -38.18 36.98
C LYS A 208 10.72 -38.36 38.33
N LYS A 209 10.58 -37.43 39.27
CA LYS A 209 11.16 -37.54 40.62
C LYS A 209 10.23 -38.28 41.58
N GLU A 210 8.92 -38.24 41.38
CA GLU A 210 7.95 -38.99 42.20
C GLU A 210 7.86 -40.48 41.82
N GLU A 211 8.24 -40.86 40.60
CA GLU A 211 8.04 -42.21 40.08
C GLU A 211 9.27 -43.15 40.17
N ALA A 212 10.21 -42.92 41.10
CA ALA A 212 11.34 -43.83 41.28
C ALA A 212 10.94 -45.13 42.02
N PRO A 213 11.04 -46.34 41.41
CA PRO A 213 10.93 -47.59 42.13
C PRO A 213 12.25 -47.91 42.84
N LYS A 214 12.15 -48.56 44.01
CA LYS A 214 13.28 -49.07 44.79
C LYS A 214 14.11 -50.10 43.99
N GLU A 215 15.42 -50.07 44.27
CA GLU A 215 16.56 -50.83 43.75
C GLU A 215 16.32 -52.24 43.18
N GLU A 216 16.99 -52.57 42.06
CA GLU A 216 18.03 -53.60 42.03
C GLU A 216 18.89 -53.60 40.73
N GLU A 217 20.21 -53.69 40.95
CA GLU A 217 21.38 -54.14 40.18
C GLU A 217 21.69 -53.79 38.70
N LYS A 218 23.00 -53.50 38.51
CA LYS A 218 23.73 -53.01 37.33
C LYS A 218 23.72 -53.95 36.11
N LYS A 219 23.64 -53.35 34.91
CA LYS A 219 24.57 -53.64 33.80
C LYS A 219 24.94 -52.35 33.06
N GLU A 220 26.24 -52.15 32.86
CA GLU A 220 26.85 -51.14 32.00
C GLU A 220 26.41 -51.35 30.55
N GLU A 221 25.82 -50.33 29.94
CA GLU A 221 25.86 -50.12 28.49
C GLU A 221 26.11 -48.62 28.26
N ALA A 222 27.15 -48.31 27.49
CA ALA A 222 27.73 -46.99 27.37
C ALA A 222 26.75 -45.98 26.72
N ALA A 223 26.13 -45.13 27.54
CA ALA A 223 25.34 -44.00 27.07
C ALA A 223 26.28 -42.83 26.72
N LYS A 224 26.23 -42.40 25.45
CA LYS A 224 26.92 -41.19 24.95
C LYS A 224 26.60 -39.98 25.83
N PRO A 225 27.56 -39.07 26.08
CA PRO A 225 27.35 -37.94 26.95
C PRO A 225 26.30 -37.00 26.35
N THR A 226 25.20 -36.80 27.06
CA THR A 226 24.25 -35.71 26.77
C THR A 226 24.95 -34.39 27.03
N VAL A 227 25.54 -33.81 26.00
CA VAL A 227 26.11 -32.45 26.06
C VAL A 227 24.96 -31.46 26.19
N ALA A 228 25.04 -30.59 27.19
CA ALA A 228 24.05 -29.54 27.40
C ALA A 228 24.16 -28.48 26.30
N ILE A 229 23.27 -28.54 25.31
CA ILE A 229 23.22 -27.58 24.21
C ILE A 229 22.70 -26.25 24.75
N SER A 230 23.53 -25.20 24.73
CA SER A 230 23.11 -23.87 25.19
C SER A 230 22.29 -23.15 24.13
N ALA A 231 21.33 -22.32 24.56
CA ALA A 231 20.53 -21.50 23.65
C ALA A 231 21.38 -20.52 22.82
N LYS A 232 22.58 -20.18 23.32
CA LYS A 232 23.55 -19.33 22.63
C LYS A 232 24.16 -20.06 21.43
N ASP A 233 24.48 -21.34 21.57
CA ASP A 233 25.09 -22.13 20.49
C ASP A 233 24.09 -22.42 19.37
N VAL A 234 22.82 -22.69 19.71
CA VAL A 234 21.75 -22.84 18.71
C VAL A 234 21.54 -21.54 17.93
N LYS A 235 21.61 -20.39 18.60
CA LYS A 235 21.51 -19.09 17.93
C LYS A 235 22.68 -18.85 16.98
N VAL A 236 23.92 -19.12 17.43
CA VAL A 236 25.11 -18.96 16.59
C VAL A 236 25.07 -19.89 15.37
N LEU A 237 24.63 -21.14 15.54
CA LEU A 237 24.49 -22.09 14.43
C LEU A 237 23.42 -21.64 13.43
N ARG A 238 22.28 -21.17 13.92
CA ARG A 238 21.21 -20.63 13.07
C ARG A 238 21.67 -19.41 12.27
N ASP A 239 22.38 -18.49 12.92
CA ASP A 239 22.89 -17.28 12.27
C ASP A 239 23.94 -17.62 11.20
N LYS A 240 24.70 -18.71 11.36
CA LYS A 240 25.71 -19.17 10.39
C LYS A 240 25.15 -20.04 9.25
N SER A 241 24.18 -20.92 9.54
CA SER A 241 23.65 -21.91 8.58
C SER A 241 22.37 -21.47 7.86
N GLY A 242 21.60 -20.56 8.46
CA GLY A 242 20.27 -20.19 7.98
C GLY A 242 19.18 -21.25 8.21
N ALA A 243 19.50 -22.37 8.87
CA ALA A 243 18.56 -23.48 9.09
C ALA A 243 17.53 -23.18 10.19
N GLY A 244 16.45 -23.97 10.22
CA GLY A 244 15.41 -23.89 11.24
C GLY A 244 15.94 -24.21 12.65
N MET A 245 15.31 -23.64 13.68
CA MET A 245 15.73 -23.78 15.09
C MET A 245 15.79 -25.25 15.55
N MET A 246 14.83 -26.08 15.10
CA MET A 246 14.79 -27.51 15.43
C MET A 246 15.91 -28.28 14.71
N ASP A 247 16.24 -27.91 13.47
CA ASP A 247 17.33 -28.51 12.71
C ASP A 247 18.68 -28.15 13.35
N CYS A 248 18.86 -26.88 13.75
CA CYS A 248 20.06 -26.44 14.47
C CYS A 248 20.23 -27.17 15.81
N LYS A 249 19.14 -27.37 16.56
CA LYS A 249 19.19 -28.09 17.84
C LYS A 249 19.49 -29.57 17.65
N LYS A 250 18.97 -30.18 16.59
CA LYS A 250 19.26 -31.57 16.23
C LYS A 250 20.71 -31.74 15.78
N ALA A 251 21.19 -30.87 14.90
CA ALA A 251 22.56 -30.86 14.41
C ALA A 251 23.57 -30.74 15.57
N LEU A 252 23.35 -29.81 16.51
CA LEU A 252 24.20 -29.68 17.70
C LEU A 252 24.12 -30.89 18.63
N GLY A 253 23.00 -31.59 18.67
CA GLY A 253 22.86 -32.83 19.45
C GLY A 253 23.68 -33.98 18.87
N GLU A 254 23.68 -34.11 17.54
CA GLU A 254 24.44 -35.15 16.83
C GLU A 254 25.95 -34.83 16.79
N CYS A 255 26.31 -33.55 16.73
CA CYS A 255 27.69 -33.06 16.69
C CYS A 255 28.28 -32.74 18.09
N GLY A 256 27.64 -33.20 19.18
CA GLY A 256 28.18 -33.04 20.53
C GLY A 256 28.37 -31.58 20.98
N GLY A 257 27.59 -30.66 20.44
CA GLY A 257 27.67 -29.22 20.72
C GLY A 257 28.71 -28.46 19.89
N ASP A 258 29.40 -29.12 18.96
CA ASP A 258 30.34 -28.45 18.05
C ASP A 258 29.56 -27.69 16.96
N VAL A 259 29.71 -26.36 16.96
CA VAL A 259 29.01 -25.48 16.02
C VAL A 259 29.58 -25.59 14.60
N GLU A 260 30.88 -25.86 14.43
CA GLU A 260 31.48 -25.95 13.10
C GLU A 260 31.10 -27.26 12.41
N GLU A 261 31.13 -28.38 13.15
CA GLU A 261 30.63 -29.65 12.61
C GLU A 261 29.12 -29.62 12.35
N ALA A 262 28.35 -28.96 13.23
CA ALA A 262 26.90 -28.84 13.05
C ALA A 262 26.50 -27.95 11.85
N VAL A 263 27.35 -26.99 11.44
CA VAL A 263 27.13 -26.24 10.18
C VAL A 263 27.31 -27.17 8.98
N VAL A 264 28.30 -28.06 9.00
CA VAL A 264 28.56 -28.99 7.89
C VAL A 264 27.50 -30.10 7.81
N TRP A 265 26.89 -30.43 8.94
CA TRP A 265 25.82 -31.43 9.03
C TRP A 265 24.49 -30.94 8.43
N LEU A 266 24.23 -29.63 8.45
CA LEU A 266 23.00 -28.98 7.95
C LEU A 266 23.05 -28.71 6.45
#